data_AF-A0A7W1K3H9-F1
#
_entry.id   AF-A0A7W1K3H9-F1
#
_cell.length_a   1.000
_cell.length_b   1.000
_cell.length_c   1.000
_cell.angle_alpha   90.00
_cell.angle_beta   90.00
_cell.angle_gamma   90.00
#
_symmetry.space_group_name_H-M   'P 1'
#
loop_
_entity.id
_entity.type
_entity.pdbx_description
1 polymer ?
#
loop_
_entity_poly.entity_id
_entity_poly.type
_entity_poly.pdbx_seq_one_letter_code
_entity_poly.pdbx_strand_id
1 'polypeptide(L)'
;MTSETVRPALAEELEQIRGAGLEKPERVLTSPQRARVGVRGHDETVLNMCSNNYLGLANNPEVVAAAHAAMEEWGFGLASVRFICGT
;
A
#
# COMPACT_ATOMS: atom_id res chain seq x y z
N MET A 1 26.01 -13.27 14.58
CA MET A 1 26.02 -12.83 13.17
C MET A 1 26.27 -11.33 13.16
N THR A 2 27.39 -10.88 12.62
CA THR A 2 27.72 -9.46 12.49
C THR A 2 27.08 -8.90 11.20
N SER A 3 26.87 -7.58 11.15
CA SER A 3 26.34 -6.88 9.96
C SER A 3 27.12 -7.22 8.68
N GLU A 4 28.42 -7.51 8.81
CA GLU A 4 29.34 -7.85 7.72
C GLU A 4 29.01 -9.17 7.01
N THR A 5 28.35 -10.13 7.68
CA THR A 5 27.99 -11.42 7.06
C THR A 5 26.54 -11.51 6.60
N VAL A 6 25.63 -10.73 7.21
CA VAL A 6 24.20 -10.77 6.87
C VAL A 6 23.92 -10.08 5.54
N ARG A 7 24.51 -8.91 5.28
CA ARG A 7 24.24 -8.17 4.03
C ARG A 7 24.64 -8.95 2.78
N PRO A 8 25.83 -9.56 2.69
CA PRO A 8 26.21 -10.37 1.53
C PRO A 8 25.29 -11.59 1.34
N ALA A 9 24.93 -12.29 2.41
CA ALA A 9 24.03 -13.43 2.35
C ALA A 9 22.64 -13.06 1.82
N LEU A 10 22.07 -11.93 2.28
CA LEU A 10 20.80 -11.41 1.75
C LEU A 10 20.89 -11.01 0.28
N ALA A 11 22.02 -10.44 -0.15
CA ALA A 11 22.22 -10.08 -1.56
C ALA A 11 22.26 -11.34 -2.44
N GLU A 12 22.96 -12.39 -1.99
CA GLU A 12 22.99 -13.68 -2.68
C GLU A 12 21.61 -14.31 -2.77
N GLU A 13 20.84 -14.32 -1.67
CA GLU A 13 19.47 -14.86 -1.66
C GLU A 13 18.54 -14.07 -2.60
N LEU A 14 18.68 -12.74 -2.68
CA LEU A 14 17.93 -11.93 -3.65
C LEU A 14 18.28 -12.28 -5.10
N GLU A 15 19.55 -12.52 -5.42
CA GLU A 15 19.93 -12.97 -6.77
C GLU A 15 19.38 -14.36 -7.07
N GLN A 16 19.35 -15.27 -6.09
CA GLN A 16 18.73 -16.59 -6.26
C GLN A 16 17.22 -16.47 -6.53
N ILE A 17 16.50 -15.59 -5.81
CA ILE A 17 15.08 -15.31 -6.01
C ILE A 17 14.84 -14.75 -7.43
N ARG A 18 15.68 -13.81 -7.88
CA ARG A 18 15.61 -13.25 -9.24
C ARG A 18 15.88 -14.30 -10.32
N GLY A 19 16.95 -15.07 -10.15
CA GLY A 19 17.32 -16.16 -11.07
C GLY A 19 16.25 -17.25 -11.16
N ALA A 20 15.50 -17.48 -10.08
CA ALA A 20 14.36 -18.40 -10.04
C ALA A 20 13.06 -17.80 -10.61
N GLY A 21 13.03 -16.53 -10.99
CA GLY A 21 11.80 -15.85 -11.46
C GLY A 21 10.75 -15.65 -10.36
N LEU A 22 11.15 -15.69 -9.08
CA LEU A 22 10.28 -15.55 -7.91
C LEU A 22 10.24 -14.11 -7.38
N GLU A 23 10.98 -13.20 -8.01
CA GLU A 23 10.92 -11.77 -7.67
C GLU A 23 9.51 -11.22 -7.89
N LYS A 24 9.06 -10.38 -6.96
CA LYS A 24 7.75 -9.73 -7.00
C LYS A 24 7.95 -8.22 -7.16
N PRO A 25 8.20 -7.73 -8.39
CA PRO A 25 8.33 -6.29 -8.60
C PRO A 25 7.00 -5.60 -8.30
N GLU A 26 7.09 -4.45 -7.66
CA GLU A 26 5.91 -3.63 -7.37
C GLU A 26 5.46 -2.87 -8.61
N ARG A 27 4.13 -2.78 -8.80
CA ARG A 27 3.51 -1.93 -9.81
C ARG A 27 2.91 -0.71 -9.13
N VAL A 28 3.45 0.46 -9.43
CA VAL A 28 3.00 1.71 -8.82
C VAL A 28 1.68 2.14 -9.46
N LEU A 29 0.61 2.17 -8.67
CA LEU A 29 -0.66 2.78 -9.08
C LEU A 29 -0.53 4.30 -9.10
N THR A 30 -1.07 4.95 -10.12
CA THR A 30 -1.01 6.42 -10.31
C THR A 30 -2.37 7.09 -10.16
N SER A 31 -3.39 6.33 -9.75
CA SER A 31 -4.74 6.84 -9.50
C SER A 31 -5.32 6.26 -8.21
N PRO A 32 -6.39 6.88 -7.66
CA PRO A 32 -7.17 6.25 -6.59
C PRO A 32 -7.71 4.88 -7.00
N GLN A 33 -8.05 4.06 -6.00
CA GLN A 33 -8.55 2.70 -6.21
C GLN A 33 -9.98 2.71 -6.78
N ARG A 34 -10.20 1.92 -7.84
CA ARG A 34 -11.50 1.74 -8.53
C ARG A 34 -11.37 0.58 -9.53
N ALA A 35 -12.43 0.29 -10.28
CA ALA A 35 -12.39 -0.74 -11.32
C ALA A 35 -11.29 -0.47 -12.37
N ARG A 36 -11.10 0.79 -12.82
CA ARG A 36 -10.02 1.16 -13.77
C ARG A 36 -8.96 2.04 -13.13
N VAL A 37 -7.73 1.54 -13.03
CA VAL A 37 -6.62 2.25 -12.36
C VAL A 37 -5.53 2.64 -13.35
N GLY A 38 -4.85 3.76 -13.07
CA GLY A 38 -3.60 4.11 -13.74
C GLY A 38 -2.44 3.30 -13.14
N VAL A 39 -1.49 2.89 -13.99
CA VAL A 39 -0.27 2.18 -13.58
C VAL A 39 0.92 2.90 -14.20
N ARG A 40 1.98 3.14 -13.42
CA ARG A 40 3.20 3.81 -13.90
C ARG A 40 3.77 3.07 -15.12
N GLY A 41 4.05 3.81 -16.19
CA GLY A 41 4.58 3.25 -17.44
C GLY A 41 3.50 2.74 -18.41
N HIS A 42 2.22 2.89 -18.08
CA HIS A 42 1.09 2.67 -18.99
C HIS A 42 0.40 3.99 -19.31
N ASP A 43 0.16 4.24 -20.60
CA ASP A 43 -0.51 5.45 -21.07
C ASP A 43 -2.03 5.42 -20.81
N GLU A 44 -2.62 4.22 -20.81
CA GLU A 44 -4.04 4.01 -20.56
C GLU A 44 -4.29 3.38 -19.19
N THR A 45 -5.49 3.64 -18.64
CA THR A 45 -5.97 2.93 -17.45
C THR A 45 -6.20 1.44 -17.75
N VAL A 46 -6.01 0.57 -16.75
CA VAL A 46 -6.25 -0.87 -16.85
C VAL A 46 -7.36 -1.32 -15.89
N LEU A 47 -8.05 -2.40 -16.23
CA LEU A 47 -9.05 -3.02 -15.35
C LEU A 47 -8.35 -3.78 -14.20
N ASN A 48 -8.63 -3.40 -12.95
CA ASN A 48 -8.05 -4.01 -11.77
C ASN A 48 -8.89 -5.19 -11.26
N MET A 49 -8.44 -6.41 -11.52
CA MET A 49 -9.11 -7.66 -11.12
C MET A 49 -8.45 -8.34 -9.91
N CYS A 50 -7.51 -7.69 -9.22
CA CYS A 50 -6.79 -8.25 -8.08
C CYS A 50 -6.86 -7.39 -6.82
N SER A 51 -7.88 -6.52 -6.72
CA SER A 51 -8.11 -5.70 -5.53
C SER A 51 -9.03 -6.40 -4.53
N ASN A 52 -8.87 -6.07 -3.24
CA ASN A 52 -9.82 -6.44 -2.19
C ASN A 52 -10.98 -5.43 -2.05
N ASN A 53 -11.18 -4.53 -3.03
CA ASN A 53 -12.19 -3.48 -3.00
C ASN A 53 -13.54 -3.98 -3.53
N TYR A 54 -14.08 -5.03 -2.90
CA TYR A 54 -15.24 -5.79 -3.40
C TYR A 54 -16.49 -4.93 -3.66
N LEU A 55 -16.77 -3.98 -2.78
CA LEU A 55 -17.94 -3.09 -2.86
C LEU A 55 -17.62 -1.74 -3.53
N GLY A 56 -16.38 -1.52 -3.98
CA GLY A 56 -15.98 -0.26 -4.61
C GLY A 56 -15.80 0.92 -3.66
N LEU A 57 -15.76 0.70 -2.34
CA LEU A 57 -15.77 1.78 -1.34
C LEU A 57 -14.41 2.45 -1.08
N ALA A 58 -13.30 1.87 -1.55
CA ALA A 58 -11.95 2.40 -1.28
C ALA A 58 -11.70 3.83 -1.80
N ASN A 59 -12.51 4.33 -2.73
CA ASN A 59 -12.51 5.73 -3.18
C ASN A 59 -13.94 6.27 -3.32
N ASN A 60 -14.86 5.83 -2.44
CA ASN A 60 -16.21 6.36 -2.42
C ASN A 60 -16.20 7.80 -1.85
N PRO A 61 -16.90 8.76 -2.47
CA PRO A 61 -16.86 10.17 -2.07
C PRO A 61 -17.40 10.42 -0.66
N GLU A 62 -18.40 9.66 -0.20
CA GLU A 62 -18.95 9.80 1.15
C GLU A 62 -17.96 9.33 2.22
N VAL A 63 -17.24 8.22 1.96
CA VAL A 63 -16.19 7.72 2.86
C VAL A 63 -15.04 8.71 2.97
N VAL A 64 -14.62 9.29 1.84
CA VAL A 64 -13.55 10.30 1.80
C VAL A 64 -13.99 11.56 2.55
N ALA A 65 -15.21 12.05 2.33
CA ALA A 65 -15.74 13.22 3.03
C ALA A 65 -15.82 13.01 4.55
N ALA A 66 -16.29 11.84 4.99
CA ALA A 66 -16.34 11.48 6.41
C ALA A 66 -14.93 11.44 7.04
N ALA A 67 -13.92 10.93 6.32
CA ALA A 67 -12.54 10.93 6.79
C ALA A 67 -11.98 12.36 6.94
N HIS A 68 -12.26 13.26 5.99
CA HIS A 68 -11.88 14.67 6.11
C HIS A 68 -12.52 15.33 7.33
N ALA A 69 -13.83 15.17 7.52
CA ALA A 69 -14.52 15.73 8.67
C ALA A 69 -13.96 15.22 10.00
N ALA A 70 -13.67 13.92 10.10
CA ALA A 70 -13.09 13.33 11.30
C ALA A 70 -11.68 13.87 11.60
N MET A 71 -10.85 14.12 10.59
CA MET A 71 -9.52 14.71 10.79
C MET A 71 -9.58 16.15 11.30
N GLU A 72 -10.54 16.94 10.82
CA GLU A 72 -10.77 18.31 11.31
C GLU A 72 -11.29 18.32 12.75
N GLU A 73 -12.19 17.38 13.10
CA GLU A 73 -12.81 17.33 14.42
C GLU A 73 -11.88 16.73 15.49
N TRP A 74 -11.17 15.64 15.17
CA TRP A 74 -10.43 14.82 16.14
C TRP A 74 -8.91 14.87 15.98
N GLY A 75 -8.41 15.46 14.90
CA GLY A 75 -7.00 15.41 14.53
C GLY A 75 -6.60 14.12 13.80
N PHE A 76 -5.33 14.03 13.39
CA PHE A 76 -4.85 12.96 12.52
C PHE A 76 -4.58 11.63 13.25
N GLY A 77 -4.19 11.67 14.52
CA GLY A 77 -3.82 10.47 15.26
C GLY A 77 -3.70 10.73 16.76
N LEU A 78 -3.89 9.67 17.55
CA LEU A 78 -4.01 9.75 19.01
C LEU A 78 -2.68 9.61 19.76
N ALA A 79 -1.62 9.17 19.07
CA ALA A 79 -0.28 8.96 19.63
C ALA A 79 -0.25 8.09 20.93
N SER A 80 -1.27 7.28 21.17
CA SER A 80 -1.46 6.52 22.41
C SER A 80 -2.39 5.32 22.22
N VAL A 81 -2.32 4.37 23.15
CA VAL A 81 -3.24 3.23 23.21
C VAL A 81 -4.57 3.62 23.85
N ARG A 82 -5.61 2.82 23.59
CA ARG A 82 -7.01 3.08 24.01
C ARG A 82 -7.16 3.44 25.49
N PHE A 83 -6.57 2.66 26.39
CA PHE A 83 -6.78 2.78 27.83
C PHE A 83 -5.99 3.93 28.49
N ILE A 84 -4.99 4.51 27.82
CA ILE A 84 -4.20 5.63 28.36
C ILE A 84 -4.87 6.95 27.98
N CYS A 85 -4.95 7.25 26.68
CA CYS A 85 -5.61 8.46 26.18
C CYS A 85 -6.05 8.35 24.70
N GLY A 86 -6.44 7.15 24.27
CA GLY A 86 -6.83 6.87 22.87
C GLY A 86 -8.32 6.56 22.68
N THR A 87 -9.20 6.97 23.60
CA THR A 87 -10.65 6.73 23.52
C THR A 87 -11.42 8.01 23.79
#